data_AF-A0A7C5S0I1-F1
#
_entry.id   AF-A0A7C5S0I1-F1
#
_cell.length_a   1.000
_cell.length_b   1.000
_cell.length_c   1.000
_cell.angle_alpha   90.00
_cell.angle_beta   90.00
_cell.angle_gamma   90.00
#
_symmetry.space_group_name_H-M   'P 1'
#
loop_
_entity.id
_entity.type
_entity.pdbx_description
1 polymer ?
#
loop_
_entity_poly.entity_id
_entity_poly.type
_entity_poly.pdbx_seq_one_letter_code
_entity_poly.pdbx_strand_id
1 'polypeptide(L)' 'MDETLLKIVDLCIRLEKVAYESYNTLSSESADKEVSVFFGNMAREELEHIGFWESTRELVISGSMEDILE' A
#
# COMPACT_ATOMS: atom_id res chain seq x y z
N MET A 1 0.03 -19.20 -13.09
CA MET A 1 -0.22 -18.12 -12.14
C MET A 1 0.41 -18.51 -10.82
N ASP A 2 1.45 -17.78 -10.41
CA ASP A 2 2.15 -18.07 -9.15
C ASP A 2 1.27 -17.67 -7.96
N GLU A 3 0.61 -18.66 -7.36
CA GLU A 3 -0.23 -18.46 -6.17
C GLU A 3 0.53 -17.83 -5.00
N THR A 4 1.84 -18.05 -4.91
CA THR A 4 2.68 -17.48 -3.85
C THR A 4 2.85 -15.99 -4.09
N LEU A 5 3.12 -15.60 -5.33
CA LEU A 5 3.26 -14.20 -5.70
C LEU A 5 1.96 -13.42 -5.46
N LEU A 6 0.81 -13.97 -5.85
CA LEU A 6 -0.48 -13.32 -5.60
C LEU A 6 -0.74 -13.14 -4.09
N LYS A 7 -0.41 -14.14 -3.26
CA LYS A 7 -0.52 -14.04 -1.79
C LYS A 7 0.39 -12.95 -1.21
N ILE A 8 1.61 -12.80 -1.73
CA ILE A 8 2.54 -11.75 -1.32
C ILE A 8 1.96 -10.38 -1.65
N VAL A 9 1.50 -10.17 -2.88
CA VAL A 9 0.92 -8.89 -3.32
C VAL A 9 -0.33 -8.55 -2.51
N ASP A 10 -1.23 -9.50 -2.29
CA ASP A 10 -2.42 -9.30 -1.46
C ASP A 10 -2.06 -8.93 0.00
N LEU A 11 -0.99 -9.53 0.54
CA LEU A 11 -0.48 -9.19 1.87
C LEU A 11 0.06 -7.75 1.91
N CYS A 12 0.84 -7.35 0.91
CA CYS A 12 1.37 -5.99 0.80
C CYS A 12 0.22 -4.96 0.76
N ILE A 13 -0.76 -5.14 -0.13
CA ILE A 13 -1.95 -4.25 -0.21
C ILE A 13 -2.63 -4.12 1.15
N ARG A 14 -2.81 -5.24 1.85
CA ARG A 14 -3.45 -5.24 3.17
C ARG A 14 -2.63 -4.46 4.20
N LEU A 15 -1.31 -4.62 4.21
CA LEU A 15 -0.44 -3.90 5.14
C LEU A 15 -0.47 -2.39 4.88
N GLU A 16 -0.38 -1.95 3.62
CA GLU A 16 -0.44 -0.52 3.31
C GLU A 16 -1.80 0.08 3.66
N LYS A 17 -2.90 -0.66 3.47
CA LYS A 17 -4.24 -0.20 3.89
C LYS A 17 -4.33 0.00 5.41
N VAL A 18 -3.76 -0.93 6.19
CA VAL A 18 -3.71 -0.80 7.65
C VAL A 18 -2.82 0.37 8.08
N ALA A 19 -1.67 0.57 7.43
CA ALA A 19 -0.78 1.69 7.69
C ALA A 19 -1.46 3.04 7.37
N TYR A 20 -2.08 3.15 6.19
CA TYR A 20 -2.88 4.30 5.77
C TYR A 20 -3.93 4.67 6.82
N GLU A 21 -4.78 3.73 7.22
CA GLU A 21 -5.83 3.96 8.19
C GLU A 21 -5.25 4.41 9.54
N SER A 22 -4.20 3.73 10.01
CA SER A 22 -3.54 4.05 11.28
C SER A 22 -2.95 5.46 11.29
N TYR A 23 -2.23 5.83 10.23
CA TYR A 23 -1.64 7.16 10.09
C TYR A 23 -2.71 8.24 9.91
N ASN A 24 -3.78 7.96 9.19
CA ASN A 24 -4.88 8.90 9.03
C ASN A 24 -5.62 9.15 10.37
N THR A 25 -5.81 8.11 11.19
CA THR A 25 -6.32 8.26 12.56
C THR A 25 -5.37 9.11 13.42
N LEU A 26 -4.08 8.78 13.45
CA LEU A 26 -3.08 9.55 14.21
C LEU A 26 -2.99 11.02 13.76
N SER A 27 -3.10 11.26 12.46
CA SER A 27 -3.13 12.59 11.87
C SER A 27 -4.34 13.41 12.34
N SER A 28 -5.53 12.80 12.34
CA SER A 28 -6.80 13.47 12.61
C SER A 28 -7.12 13.65 14.10
N GLU A 29 -6.59 12.78 14.96
CA GLU A 29 -6.84 12.82 16.41
C GLU A 29 -5.74 13.56 17.19
N SER A 30 -4.59 13.87 16.56
CA SER A 30 -3.49 14.57 17.23
C SER A 30 -3.78 16.05 17.47
N ALA A 31 -3.67 16.50 18.72
CA ALA A 31 -3.70 17.92 19.08
C ALA A 31 -2.37 18.63 18.74
N ASP A 32 -1.29 17.88 18.57
CA ASP A 32 0.00 18.40 18.12
C ASP A 32 0.00 18.52 16.59
N LYS A 33 0.24 19.75 16.10
CA LYS A 33 0.21 20.08 14.68
C LYS A 33 1.34 19.42 13.90
N GLU A 34 2.54 19.31 14.47
CA GLU A 34 3.68 18.67 13.79
C GLU A 34 3.43 17.18 13.61
N VAL A 35 2.91 16.54 14.65
CA VAL A 35 2.51 15.12 14.61
C VAL A 35 1.37 14.89 13.61
N SER A 36 0.36 15.77 13.61
CA SER A 36 -0.75 15.70 12.66
C SER A 36 -0.26 15.78 11.21
N VAL A 37 0.60 16.75 10.90
CA VAL A 37 1.18 16.92 9.56
C VAL A 37 2.05 15.72 9.18
N PHE A 38 2.89 15.24 10.09
CA PHE A 38 3.77 14.10 9.85
C PHE A 38 2.96 12.86 9.44
N PHE A 39 2.00 12.44 10.27
CA PHE A 39 1.19 11.26 9.96
C PHE A 39 0.25 11.48 8.78
N GLY A 40 -0.21 12.71 8.54
CA GLY A 40 -0.99 13.05 7.34
C GLY A 40 -0.19 12.91 6.04
N ASN A 41 1.12 13.14 6.08
CA ASN A 41 2.00 12.88 4.94
C ASN A 41 2.28 11.38 4.78
N MET A 42 2.60 10.67 5.88
CA MET A 42 2.79 9.21 5.85
C MET A 42 1.57 8.49 5.27
N ALA A 43 0.35 8.85 5.71
CA ALA A 43 -0.87 8.29 5.15
C ALA A 43 -0.99 8.54 3.63
N ARG A 44 -0.58 9.72 3.15
CA ARG A 44 -0.63 10.03 1.72
C ARG A 44 0.33 9.16 0.91
N GLU A 45 1.53 8.91 1.42
CA GLU A 45 2.51 8.04 0.80
C GLU A 45 1.99 6.60 0.68
N GLU A 46 1.27 6.09 1.69
CA GLU A 46 0.67 4.75 1.62
C GLU A 46 -0.38 4.59 0.52
N LEU A 47 -1.07 5.66 0.11
CA LEU A 47 -1.98 5.60 -1.05
C LEU A 47 -1.22 5.31 -2.36
N GLU A 48 -0.01 5.83 -2.50
CA GLU A 48 0.85 5.56 -3.67
C GLU A 48 1.32 4.11 -3.66
N HIS A 49 1.70 3.58 -2.50
CA HIS A 49 2.07 2.18 -2.33
C HIS A 49 0.90 1.22 -2.61
N ILE A 50 -0.31 1.54 -2.14
CA ILE A 50 -1.52 0.78 -2.45
C ILE A 50 -1.73 0.73 -3.97
N GLY A 51 -1.66 1.87 -4.66
CA GLY A 51 -1.84 1.93 -6.11
C GLY A 51 -0.78 1.11 -6.87
N PHE A 52 0.48 1.14 -6.41
CA PHE A 52 1.54 0.31 -6.95
C PHE A 52 1.23 -1.19 -6.80
N TRP A 53 0.85 -1.63 -5.61
CA TRP A 53 0.57 -3.04 -5.36
C TRP A 53 -0.72 -3.51 -6.04
N GLU A 54 -1.74 -2.67 -6.16
CA GLU A 54 -2.96 -2.96 -6.92
C GLU A 54 -2.64 -3.14 -8.42
N SER A 55 -1.81 -2.27 -9.00
CA SER A 55 -1.33 -2.43 -10.38
C SER A 55 -0.50 -3.71 -10.56
N THR A 56 0.36 -4.01 -9.58
CA THR A 56 1.16 -5.25 -9.56
C THR A 56 0.27 -6.48 -9.52
N ARG A 57 -0.81 -6.44 -8.73
CA ARG A 57 -1.78 -7.53 -8.63
C ARG A 57 -2.45 -7.84 -9.96
N GLU A 58 -2.79 -6.80 -10.73
CA GLU A 58 -3.36 -6.96 -12.07
C GLU A 58 -2.38 -7.69 -13.01
N LEU A 59 -1.09 -7.35 -12.97
CA LEU A 59 -0.04 -8.01 -13.76
C LEU A 59 0.14 -9.48 -13.38
N VAL A 60 0.07 -9.80 -12.08
CA VAL A 60 0.14 -11.19 -11.59
C VAL A 60 -1.06 -12.00 -12.06
N ILE A 61 -2.26 -11.41 -12.05
CA ILE A 61 -3.50 -12.05 -12.51
C ILE A 61 -3.51 -12.24 -14.02
N SER A 62 -3.00 -11.27 -14.78
CA SER A 62 -2.92 -11.37 -16.24
C SER A 62 -1.82 -12.33 -16.72
N GLY A 63 -0.91 -12.73 -15.83
CA GLY A 63 0.28 -13.52 -16.17
C GLY A 63 1.38 -12.71 -16.86
N SER A 64 1.24 -11.38 -16.96
CA SER A 64 2.19 -10.48 -17.63
C SER A 64 3.39 -10.09 -16.75
N MET A 65 3.43 -10.56 -15.51
CA MET A 65 4.53 -10.33 -14.58
C MET A 65 5.81 -11.08 -14.97
N GLU A 66 5.68 -12.23 -15.65
CA GLU A 66 6.81 -13.05 -16.10
C GLU A 66 7.68 -12.30 -17.11
N ASP A 67 7.10 -11.40 -17.92
CA ASP A 67 7.78 -10.61 -18.94
C ASP A 67 8.61 -9.42 -18.38
N ILE A 68 8.53 -9.14 -17.07
CA ILE A 68 9.18 -7.98 -16.42
C ILE A 68 10.47 -8.39 -15.68
N LEU A 69 10.64 -9.67 -15.38
CA LEU A 69 11.78 -10.20 -14.61
C LEU A 69 12.85 -10.91 -15.47
N GLU A 70 12.63 -11.03 -16.78
CA GLU A 70 13.66 -11.42 -17.78
C GLU A 70 14.45 -10.21 -18.29
#